data_AF-A0A1E4H549-F1
#
_entry.id   AF-A0A1E4H549-F1
#
_cell.length_a   1.000
_cell.length_b   1.000
_cell.length_c   1.000
_cell.angle_alpha   90.00
_cell.angle_beta   90.00
_cell.angle_gamma   90.00
#
_symmetry.space_group_name_H-M   'P 1'
#
loop_
_entity.id
_entity.type
_entity.pdbx_description
1 polymer ?
#
loop_
_entity_poly.entity_id
_entity_poly.type
_entity_poly.pdbx_seq_one_letter_code
_entity_poly.pdbx_strand_id
1 'polypeptide(L)'
;MLKEMPMKRELIDDSLWFHHADGSRFYPWIRFSKHHGYSSFWVSDGSNHIADAISVATVAELVQHVFAKGRSVWLCDGGSPGRCGLYRFGARVVQGWGGADEIVGLALAAGAPAPTR
;
A
#
# COMPACT_ATOMS: atom_id res chain seq x y z
N MET A 1 -11.75 29.30 -6.71
CA MET A 1 -12.25 28.11 -5.98
C MET A 1 -11.06 27.23 -5.65
N LEU A 2 -10.59 27.28 -4.40
CA LEU A 2 -9.62 26.28 -3.91
C LEU A 2 -10.40 24.98 -3.81
N LYS A 3 -10.09 24.03 -4.70
CA LYS A 3 -10.57 22.66 -4.60
C LYS A 3 -10.05 22.15 -3.26
N GLU A 4 -10.93 21.87 -2.30
CA GLU A 4 -10.53 21.23 -1.04
C GLU A 4 -9.73 19.98 -1.42
N MET A 5 -8.43 20.00 -1.13
CA MET A 5 -7.61 18.82 -1.32
C MET A 5 -8.09 17.83 -0.27
N PRO A 6 -8.41 16.57 -0.65
CA PRO A 6 -8.85 15.56 0.30
C PRO A 6 -7.86 15.55 1.47
N MET A 7 -8.41 15.60 2.68
CA MET A 7 -7.58 15.73 3.88
C MET A 7 -6.64 14.53 3.92
N LYS A 8 -5.37 14.76 4.28
CA LYS A 8 -4.25 13.79 4.19
C LYS A 8 -4.56 12.38 4.76
N ARG A 9 -5.54 12.26 5.65
CA ARG A 9 -6.02 11.01 6.27
C ARG A 9 -6.94 10.19 5.36
N GLU A 10 -7.68 10.82 4.44
CA GLU A 10 -8.55 10.17 3.44
C GLU A 10 -7.73 9.49 2.32
N LEU A 11 -6.42 9.74 2.28
CA LEU A 11 -5.49 9.18 1.30
C LEU A 11 -4.79 7.93 1.82
N ILE A 12 -5.18 7.39 2.96
CA ILE A 12 -4.58 6.20 3.54
C ILE A 12 -5.67 5.17 3.71
N ASP A 13 -5.38 3.95 3.31
CA ASP A 13 -6.23 2.80 3.59
C ASP A 13 -5.69 2.07 4.82
N ASP A 14 -6.50 1.96 5.87
CA ASP A 14 -6.13 1.29 7.12
C ASP A 14 -6.66 -0.14 7.22
N SER A 15 -7.35 -0.64 6.17
CA SER A 15 -7.84 -2.02 6.10
C SER A 15 -6.71 -3.03 5.82
N LEU A 16 -5.56 -2.56 5.33
CA LEU A 16 -4.34 -3.34 5.13
C LEU A 16 -3.15 -2.56 5.72
N TRP A 17 -2.28 -3.21 6.47
CA TRP A 17 -1.04 -2.60 6.96
C TRP A 17 0.12 -3.58 6.92
N PHE A 18 1.32 -3.01 6.92
CA PHE A 18 2.59 -3.71 6.86
C PHE A 18 3.37 -3.41 8.12
N HIS A 19 4.03 -4.43 8.67
CA HIS A 19 4.84 -4.28 9.87
C HIS A 19 6.27 -3.95 9.49
N HIS A 20 6.73 -2.80 9.94
CA HIS A 20 8.12 -2.39 9.84
C HIS A 20 9.00 -3.15 10.84
N ALA A 21 10.28 -3.27 10.54
CA ALA A 21 11.26 -3.95 11.39
C ALA A 21 11.41 -3.35 12.79
N ASP A 22 11.03 -2.08 13.00
CA ASP A 22 11.01 -1.42 14.32
C ASP A 22 9.68 -1.60 15.09
N GLY A 23 8.72 -2.34 14.53
CA GLY A 23 7.40 -2.57 15.11
C GLY A 23 6.33 -1.54 14.73
N SER A 24 6.67 -0.50 13.96
CA SER A 24 5.68 0.46 13.46
C SER A 24 4.84 -0.12 12.32
N ARG A 25 3.65 0.46 12.10
CA ARG A 25 2.73 0.08 11.03
C ARG A 25 2.80 1.06 9.88
N PHE A 26 2.96 0.51 8.68
CA PHE A 26 2.95 1.23 7.44
C PHE A 26 1.66 0.93 6.68
N TYR A 27 1.05 1.97 6.11
CA TYR A 27 -0.27 1.87 5.48
C TYR A 27 -0.20 2.21 3.99
N PRO A 28 -0.93 1.48 3.13
CA PRO A 28 -1.07 1.82 1.72
C PRO A 28 -1.51 3.26 1.50
N TRP A 29 -0.78 3.93 0.61
CA TRP A 29 -1.07 5.31 0.27
C TRP A 29 -1.83 5.41 -1.05
N ILE A 30 -2.99 6.06 -0.99
CA ILE A 30 -3.81 6.44 -2.13
C ILE A 30 -3.32 7.79 -2.63
N ARG A 31 -2.90 7.85 -3.90
CA ARG A 31 -2.46 9.09 -4.53
C ARG A 31 -3.25 9.36 -5.79
N PHE A 32 -3.68 10.61 -5.95
CA PHE A 32 -4.28 11.09 -7.19
C PHE A 32 -3.25 11.11 -8.34
N SER A 33 -3.55 10.38 -9.41
CA SER A 33 -2.82 10.49 -10.67
C SER A 33 -3.42 11.61 -11.50
N LYS A 34 -2.64 12.69 -11.76
CA LYS A 34 -3.06 13.69 -12.75
C LYS A 34 -3.13 13.11 -14.16
N HIS A 35 -2.30 12.12 -14.46
CA HIS A 35 -2.24 11.49 -15.78
C HIS A 35 -3.44 10.57 -16.04
N HIS A 36 -3.89 9.84 -15.01
CA HIS A 36 -5.01 8.90 -15.14
C HIS A 36 -6.37 9.48 -14.67
N GLY A 37 -6.37 10.62 -13.97
CA GLY A 37 -7.59 11.34 -13.59
C GLY A 37 -8.32 10.78 -12.36
N TYR A 38 -7.73 9.82 -11.65
CA TYR A 38 -8.32 9.20 -10.45
C TYR A 38 -7.28 8.91 -9.35
N SER A 39 -7.78 8.72 -8.13
CA SER A 39 -7.01 8.30 -6.95
C SER A 39 -6.82 6.78 -6.94
N SER A 40 -5.61 6.32 -6.69
CA SER A 40 -5.25 4.90 -6.75
C SER A 40 -4.09 4.57 -5.81
N PHE A 41 -3.97 3.30 -5.46
CA PHE A 41 -2.74 2.73 -4.91
C PHE A 41 -1.70 2.59 -6.00
N TRP A 42 -0.42 2.58 -5.62
CA TRP A 42 0.68 2.48 -6.57
C TRP A 42 1.60 1.32 -6.22
N VAL A 43 1.84 0.46 -7.21
CA VAL A 43 2.73 -0.69 -7.10
C VAL A 43 3.80 -0.69 -8.18
N SER A 44 4.97 -1.24 -7.87
CA SER A 44 6.12 -1.29 -8.78
C SER A 44 6.80 -2.65 -8.71
N ASP A 45 7.50 -3.05 -9.77
CA ASP A 45 8.35 -4.25 -9.77
C ASP A 45 9.64 -4.09 -8.93
N GLY A 46 9.90 -2.89 -8.42
CA GLY A 46 11.11 -2.51 -7.70
C GLY A 46 11.73 -1.21 -8.21
N SER A 47 11.27 -0.70 -9.36
CA SER A 47 11.60 0.66 -9.79
C SER A 47 11.07 1.69 -8.79
N ASN A 48 11.96 2.57 -8.31
CA ASN A 48 11.59 3.70 -7.47
C ASN A 48 11.03 4.88 -8.29
N HIS A 49 10.95 4.76 -9.62
CA HIS A 49 10.42 5.81 -10.48
C HIS A 49 8.89 5.68 -10.59
N ILE A 50 8.17 6.72 -10.19
CA ILE A 50 6.69 6.74 -10.24
C ILE A 50 6.14 6.58 -11.67
N ALA A 51 6.92 6.92 -12.69
CA ALA A 51 6.54 6.75 -14.09
C ALA A 51 6.39 5.27 -14.50
N ASP A 52 7.10 4.37 -13.81
CA ASP A 52 7.05 2.92 -14.06
C ASP A 52 6.06 2.19 -13.13
N ALA A 53 5.47 2.94 -12.19
CA ALA A 53 4.52 2.38 -11.24
C ALA A 53 3.14 2.18 -11.87
N ILE A 54 2.48 1.10 -11.49
CA ILE A 54 1.12 0.77 -11.91
C ILE A 54 0.14 1.31 -10.88
N SER A 55 -0.86 2.05 -11.35
CA SER A 55 -2.02 2.47 -10.55
C SER A 55 -3.03 1.33 -10.40
N VAL A 56 -3.49 1.12 -9.17
CA VAL A 56 -4.44 0.08 -8.80
C VAL A 56 -5.60 0.69 -8.03
N ALA A 57 -6.84 0.35 -8.39
CA ALA A 57 -8.02 1.08 -7.92
C ALA A 57 -8.57 0.57 -6.58
N THR A 58 -8.35 -0.70 -6.25
CA THR A 58 -8.94 -1.34 -5.07
C THR A 58 -7.91 -2.05 -4.19
N VAL A 59 -8.24 -2.26 -2.91
CA VAL A 59 -7.41 -3.05 -1.98
C VAL A 59 -7.27 -4.51 -2.45
N ALA A 60 -8.33 -5.09 -3.03
CA ALA A 60 -8.29 -6.45 -3.56
C ALA A 60 -7.25 -6.60 -4.69
N GLU A 61 -7.23 -5.67 -5.65
CA GLU A 61 -6.20 -5.65 -6.69
C GLU A 61 -4.81 -5.37 -6.11
N LEU A 62 -4.71 -4.46 -5.12
CA LEU A 62 -3.45 -4.17 -4.45
C LEU A 62 -2.85 -5.43 -3.82
N VAL A 63 -3.66 -6.19 -3.09
CA VAL A 63 -3.33 -7.47 -2.48
C VAL A 63 -2.79 -8.47 -3.52
N GLN A 64 -3.48 -8.62 -4.65
CA GLN A 64 -3.03 -9.51 -5.73
C GLN A 64 -1.66 -9.09 -6.29
N HIS A 65 -1.43 -7.80 -6.47
CA HIS A 65 -0.15 -7.31 -6.99
C HIS A 65 1.00 -7.46 -5.97
N VAL A 66 0.75 -7.20 -4.69
CA VAL A 66 1.78 -7.31 -3.65
C VAL A 66 2.14 -8.76 -3.37
N PHE A 67 1.15 -9.60 -3.06
CA PHE A 67 1.41 -10.94 -2.54
C PHE A 67 1.58 -11.98 -3.65
N ALA A 68 0.75 -11.97 -4.70
CA ALA A 68 0.85 -12.96 -5.77
C ALA A 68 1.95 -12.60 -6.80
N LYS A 69 2.15 -11.31 -7.08
CA LYS A 69 3.12 -10.84 -8.08
C LYS A 69 4.42 -10.29 -7.47
N GLY A 70 4.54 -10.25 -6.14
CA GLY A 70 5.74 -9.81 -5.44
C GLY A 70 6.11 -8.35 -5.67
N ARG A 71 5.13 -7.49 -6.00
CA ARG A 71 5.39 -6.07 -6.27
C ARG A 71 5.59 -5.28 -4.99
N SER A 72 6.40 -4.24 -5.11
CA SER A 72 6.56 -3.21 -4.08
C SER A 72 5.35 -2.27 -4.08
N VAL A 73 4.98 -1.73 -2.93
CA VAL A 73 3.84 -0.84 -2.71
C VAL A 73 4.29 0.46 -2.03
N TRP A 74 3.68 1.58 -2.39
CA TRP A 74 3.87 2.84 -1.66
C TRP A 74 3.13 2.83 -0.32
N LEU A 75 3.87 2.96 0.77
CA LEU A 75 3.33 2.97 2.13
C LEU A 75 3.75 4.22 2.90
N CYS A 76 2.97 4.63 3.89
CA CYS A 76 3.26 5.74 4.81
C CYS A 76 3.34 5.27 6.27
N ASP A 77 4.32 5.79 7.00
CA ASP A 77 4.46 5.63 8.46
C ASP A 77 3.36 6.44 9.20
N GLY A 78 2.52 5.75 9.99
CA GLY A 78 1.55 6.39 10.89
C GLY A 78 0.57 7.34 10.21
N GLY A 79 0.38 7.17 8.89
CA GLY A 79 -0.48 8.03 8.08
C GLY A 79 0.05 9.44 7.79
N SER A 80 1.36 9.68 7.92
CA SER A 80 1.96 10.97 7.57
C SER A 80 2.53 10.97 6.14
N PRO A 81 2.06 11.86 5.23
CA PRO A 81 2.54 11.96 3.86
C PRO A 81 4.02 12.29 3.71
N GLY A 82 4.64 12.88 4.75
CA GLY A 82 6.06 13.23 4.77
C GLY A 82 6.98 12.03 5.02
N ARG A 83 6.41 10.84 5.28
CA ARG A 83 7.12 9.60 5.58
C ARG A 83 6.59 8.44 4.74
N CYS A 84 6.38 8.69 3.46
CA CYS A 84 5.96 7.67 2.51
C CYS A 84 7.11 7.24 1.62
N GLY A 85 7.14 5.96 1.28
CA GLY A 85 8.18 5.35 0.45
C GLY A 85 7.70 4.08 -0.23
N LEU A 86 8.52 3.57 -1.15
CA LEU A 86 8.27 2.29 -1.82
C LEU A 86 8.85 1.16 -0.97
N TYR A 87 8.01 0.17 -0.64
CA TYR A 87 8.41 -0.96 0.20
C TYR A 87 8.00 -2.29 -0.43
N ARG A 88 8.83 -3.31 -0.22
CA ARG A 88 8.56 -4.68 -0.66
C ARG A 88 8.29 -5.57 0.53
N PHE A 89 7.19 -6.32 0.47
CA PHE A 89 6.89 -7.35 1.47
C PHE A 89 7.96 -8.46 1.46
N GLY A 90 8.38 -8.90 2.65
CA GLY A 90 9.45 -9.88 2.83
C GLY A 90 10.87 -9.30 2.71
N ALA A 91 11.01 -8.00 2.47
CA ALA A 91 12.30 -7.32 2.54
C ALA A 91 12.72 -7.09 4.01
N ARG A 92 13.98 -6.70 4.23
CA ARG A 92 14.54 -6.42 5.57
C ARG A 92 13.67 -5.48 6.42
N VAL A 93 12.99 -4.54 5.75
CA VAL A 93 12.26 -3.44 6.37
C VAL A 93 10.79 -3.79 6.63
N VAL A 94 10.15 -4.54 5.74
CA VAL A 94 8.74 -4.95 5.86
C VAL A 94 8.67 -6.46 5.94
N GLN A 95 8.58 -6.98 7.16
CA GLN A 95 8.69 -8.41 7.44
C GLN A 95 7.34 -9.07 7.74
N GLY A 96 6.31 -8.28 8.03
CA GLY A 96 4.97 -8.77 8.35
C GLY A 96 3.88 -7.92 7.71
N TRP A 97 2.64 -8.39 7.83
CA TRP A 97 1.45 -7.68 7.38
C TRP A 97 0.25 -8.02 8.27
N GLY A 98 -0.79 -7.20 8.22
CA GLY A 98 -2.09 -7.44 8.83
C GLY A 98 -3.19 -6.70 8.08
N GLY A 99 -4.44 -6.96 8.40
CA GLY A 99 -5.57 -6.30 7.77
C GLY A 99 -6.89 -6.58 8.48
N ALA A 100 -7.94 -5.92 8.04
CA ALA A 100 -9.33 -6.26 8.41
C ALA A 100 -9.68 -7.68 7.95
N ASP A 101 -10.62 -8.35 8.62
CA ASP A 101 -10.94 -9.77 8.40
C ASP A 101 -11.23 -10.11 6.94
N GLU A 102 -11.99 -9.25 6.25
CA GLU A 102 -12.29 -9.36 4.81
C GLU A 102 -11.04 -9.29 3.92
N ILE A 103 -10.08 -8.43 4.28
CA ILE A 103 -8.81 -8.28 3.56
C ILE A 103 -7.88 -9.46 3.85
N VAL A 104 -7.90 -9.98 5.08
CA VAL A 104 -7.12 -11.17 5.46
C VAL A 104 -7.50 -12.36 4.58
N GLY A 105 -8.81 -12.61 4.39
CA GLY A 105 -9.27 -13.67 3.51
C GLY A 105 -8.77 -13.52 2.07
N LEU A 106 -8.85 -12.30 1.51
CA LEU A 106 -8.36 -12.00 0.15
C LEU A 106 -6.85 -12.18 0.02
N ALA A 107 -6.08 -11.74 1.01
CA ALA A 107 -4.62 -11.82 0.99
C ALA A 107 -4.12 -13.26 1.12
N LEU A 108 -4.73 -14.07 1.99
CA LEU A 108 -4.44 -15.50 2.07
C LEU A 108 -4.76 -16.21 0.75
N ALA A 109 -5.90 -15.89 0.12
CA ALA A 109 -6.25 -16.43 -1.20
C ALA A 109 -5.27 -15.98 -2.31
N ALA A 110 -4.64 -14.82 -2.17
CA ALA A 110 -3.58 -14.32 -3.04
C ALA A 110 -2.20 -14.93 -2.75
N GLY A 111 -2.08 -15.85 -1.78
CA GLY A 111 -0.83 -16.52 -1.42
C GLY A 111 0.01 -15.77 -0.38
N ALA A 112 -0.54 -14.76 0.30
CA ALA A 112 0.14 -14.14 1.43
C ALA A 112 0.36 -15.16 2.56
N PRO A 113 1.48 -15.08 3.30
CA PRO A 113 1.64 -15.88 4.52
C PRO A 113 0.65 -15.42 5.59
N ALA A 114 0.48 -16.20 6.66
CA ALA A 114 -0.39 -15.82 7.76
C ALA A 114 -0.07 -14.40 8.29
N PRO A 115 -1.08 -13.57 8.59
CA PRO A 115 -0.85 -12.21 9.08
C PRO A 115 -0.18 -12.24 10.45
N THR A 116 0.70 -11.27 10.67
CA THR A 116 1.35 -11.02 11.96
C THR A 116 0.42 -10.17 12.83
N ARG A 117 0.09 -10.69 14.03
CA ARG A 117 -0.76 -10.04 15.03
C ARG A 117 -0.16 -8.74 15.55
#